data_AF-H2AZC8-F1
#
_entry.id   AF-H2AZC8-F1
#
_cell.length_a   1.000
_cell.length_b   1.000
_cell.length_c   1.000
_cell.angle_alpha   90.00
_cell.angle_beta   90.00
_cell.angle_gamma   90.00
#
_symmetry.space_group_name_H-M   'P 1'
#
loop_
_entity.id
_entity.type
_entity.pdbx_description
1 polymer ?
#
loop_
_entity_poly.entity_id
_entity_poly.type
_entity_poly.pdbx_seq_one_letter_code
_entity_poly.pdbx_strand_id
1 'polypeptide(L)'
;MSINVIIPYKTQIEIDEANPLFEKLHLENNINFINYEISTPESFKQYLQIEPVHCIWITEDFFTYLEGINPYWDYLPSCLRAIVVPWVGCDFVDIKRLREEKDITICNIGPNANDNVSDLCMYLVISTFRMCSFWEFCIKFMEMGNIMGTREYIGSSVSETQDMQVVSQNGSTELRTSYKIPIKKDHTKKINVVNSFTVGGKSVDSPTGKIALILGFGSIGQTIGNKLKLAFNMEIQYHRRSGPVSSKLLGYEAKYHESLEDPETWQEADIIILALPGGDTTANIINDKTIKMCKDGVRIVNVGRGTCIDEDALLRHLDSNKIASCGLDVFKSEETTIKKEFLQRWDVTVLPHIGSAVSDIMKRSTEITLQNIESLFVYGYDGIYPLN
;
A
#
# COMPACT_ATOMS: atom_id res chain seq x y z
N MET A 1 -13.34 31.89 -20.62
CA MET A 1 -12.49 31.01 -21.45
C MET A 1 -12.96 29.59 -21.19
N SER A 2 -13.06 28.74 -22.21
CA SER A 2 -13.49 27.36 -22.01
C SER A 2 -12.32 26.54 -21.46
N ILE A 3 -12.55 25.74 -20.42
CA ILE A 3 -11.52 24.92 -19.76
C ILE A 3 -11.73 23.47 -20.20
N ASN A 4 -10.67 22.82 -20.67
CA ASN A 4 -10.72 21.43 -21.09
C ASN A 4 -9.99 20.56 -20.08
N VAL A 5 -10.72 19.64 -19.45
CA VAL A 5 -10.24 18.60 -18.56
C VAL A 5 -10.24 17.30 -19.35
N ILE A 6 -9.07 16.70 -19.56
CA ILE A 6 -9.00 15.41 -20.24
C ILE A 6 -9.02 14.28 -19.22
N ILE A 7 -9.72 13.20 -19.58
CA ILE A 7 -9.87 11.98 -18.80
C ILE A 7 -9.45 10.81 -19.70
N PRO A 8 -8.17 10.40 -19.66
CA PRO A 8 -7.70 9.27 -20.45
C PRO A 8 -8.27 7.94 -19.94
N TYR A 9 -8.75 7.07 -20.83
CA TYR A 9 -9.27 5.74 -20.49
C TYR A 9 -9.04 4.74 -21.63
N LYS A 10 -9.14 3.44 -21.37
CA LYS A 10 -9.07 2.40 -22.43
C LYS A 10 -9.98 1.22 -22.18
N THR A 11 -9.87 0.59 -21.01
CA THR A 11 -10.57 -0.66 -20.69
C THR A 11 -11.60 -0.49 -19.59
N GLN A 12 -11.46 0.54 -18.75
CA GLN A 12 -12.32 0.75 -17.59
C GLN A 12 -12.78 2.20 -17.51
N ILE A 13 -13.98 2.40 -16.95
CA ILE A 13 -14.48 3.71 -16.54
C ILE A 13 -14.36 3.76 -15.03
N GLU A 14 -13.48 4.63 -14.53
CA GLU A 14 -13.11 4.73 -13.11
C GLU A 14 -13.73 5.95 -12.42
N ILE A 15 -14.69 6.58 -13.08
CA ILE A 15 -15.26 7.87 -12.69
C ILE A 15 -16.78 7.74 -12.58
N ASP A 16 -17.34 8.35 -11.54
CA ASP A 16 -18.78 8.46 -11.37
C ASP A 16 -19.34 9.60 -12.26
N GLU A 17 -19.49 9.33 -13.56
CA GLU A 17 -20.01 10.31 -14.55
C GLU A 17 -21.42 10.80 -14.22
N ALA A 18 -22.17 10.07 -13.38
CA ALA A 18 -23.49 10.47 -12.92
C ALA A 18 -23.44 11.55 -11.81
N ASN A 19 -22.25 11.93 -11.34
CA ASN A 19 -22.11 12.97 -10.33
C ASN A 19 -22.60 14.33 -10.88
N PRO A 20 -23.55 15.00 -10.19
CA PRO A 20 -24.16 16.24 -10.69
C PRO A 20 -23.17 17.42 -10.83
N LEU A 21 -21.99 17.33 -10.20
CA LEU A 21 -20.94 18.35 -10.37
C LEU A 21 -20.39 18.40 -11.80
N PHE A 22 -20.42 17.31 -12.57
CA PHE A 22 -20.05 17.34 -13.99
C PHE A 22 -20.92 18.32 -14.77
N GLU A 23 -22.24 18.14 -14.68
CA GLU A 23 -23.20 18.99 -15.39
C GLU A 23 -23.15 20.43 -14.91
N LYS A 24 -23.08 20.64 -13.58
CA LYS A 24 -22.95 21.97 -12.98
C LYS A 24 -21.73 22.73 -13.53
N LEU A 25 -20.54 22.14 -13.45
CA LEU A 25 -19.30 22.77 -13.91
C LEU A 25 -19.29 23.02 -15.42
N HIS A 26 -19.93 22.14 -16.19
CA HIS A 26 -20.08 22.33 -17.62
C HIS A 26 -20.98 23.52 -17.96
N LEU A 27 -22.21 23.53 -17.44
CA LEU A 27 -23.22 24.54 -17.78
C LEU A 27 -22.93 25.91 -17.19
N GLU A 28 -22.46 25.98 -15.94
CA GLU A 28 -22.26 27.24 -15.21
C GLU A 28 -20.88 27.83 -15.43
N ASN A 29 -19.86 27.00 -15.67
CA ASN A 29 -18.45 27.43 -15.68
C ASN A 29 -17.72 27.14 -16.99
N ASN A 30 -18.38 26.55 -17.99
CA ASN A 30 -17.79 26.23 -19.30
C ASN A 30 -16.54 25.33 -19.18
N ILE A 31 -16.61 24.35 -18.28
CA ILE A 31 -15.61 23.28 -18.14
C ILE A 31 -16.07 22.08 -18.96
N ASN A 32 -15.26 21.67 -19.94
CA ASN A 32 -15.50 20.49 -20.76
C ASN A 32 -14.68 19.32 -20.23
N PHE A 33 -15.37 18.23 -19.88
CA PHE A 33 -14.75 16.96 -19.54
C PHE A 33 -14.68 16.10 -20.79
N ILE A 34 -13.46 15.77 -21.21
CA ILE A 34 -13.18 15.08 -22.46
C ILE A 34 -12.64 13.70 -22.14
N ASN A 35 -13.48 12.68 -22.32
CA ASN A 35 -13.06 11.29 -22.26
C ASN A 35 -12.16 10.99 -23.47
N TYR A 36 -10.89 10.71 -23.22
CA TYR A 36 -9.88 10.42 -24.23
C TYR A 36 -9.58 8.92 -24.28
N GLU A 37 -10.01 8.25 -25.35
CA GLU A 37 -9.73 6.82 -25.55
C GLU A 37 -8.25 6.61 -25.95
N ILE A 38 -7.50 5.90 -25.12
CA ILE A 38 -6.07 5.68 -25.29
C ILE A 38 -5.82 4.64 -26.39
N SER A 39 -5.32 5.11 -27.52
CA SER A 39 -4.84 4.22 -28.59
C SER A 39 -3.37 3.85 -28.41
N THR A 40 -2.45 4.81 -28.56
CA THR A 40 -1.00 4.65 -28.38
C THR A 40 -0.34 5.84 -27.66
N PRO A 41 0.82 5.65 -27.02
CA PRO A 41 1.61 6.75 -26.46
C PRO A 41 1.89 7.88 -27.46
N GLU A 42 2.18 7.56 -28.73
CA GLU A 42 2.44 8.54 -29.79
C GLU A 42 1.21 9.38 -30.13
N SER A 43 0.03 8.77 -30.18
CA SER A 43 -1.22 9.49 -30.43
C SER A 43 -1.55 10.48 -29.31
N PHE A 44 -1.21 10.13 -28.07
CA PHE A 44 -1.42 11.00 -26.91
C PHE A 44 -0.47 12.19 -26.94
N LYS A 45 0.81 11.99 -27.30
CA LYS A 45 1.76 13.09 -27.54
C LYS A 45 1.24 14.08 -28.59
N GLN A 46 0.72 13.57 -29.70
CA GLN A 46 0.17 14.42 -30.76
C GLN A 46 -1.06 15.19 -30.27
N TYR A 47 -1.95 14.53 -29.56
CA TYR A 47 -3.14 15.15 -28.98
C TYR A 47 -2.79 16.33 -28.07
N LEU A 48 -1.85 16.13 -27.13
CA LEU A 48 -1.40 17.17 -26.20
C LEU A 48 -0.76 18.40 -26.88
N GLN A 49 -0.27 18.26 -28.12
CA GLN A 49 0.36 19.35 -28.87
C GLN A 49 -0.63 20.14 -29.74
N ILE A 50 -1.77 19.55 -30.08
CA ILE A 50 -2.75 20.12 -31.01
C ILE A 50 -3.93 20.72 -30.23
N GLU A 51 -4.41 20.00 -29.21
CA GLU A 51 -5.60 20.38 -28.48
C GLU A 51 -5.27 21.22 -27.24
N PRO A 52 -6.07 22.26 -26.93
CA PRO A 52 -5.88 23.02 -25.70
C PRO A 52 -6.35 22.19 -24.50
N VAL A 53 -5.40 21.72 -23.70
CA VAL A 53 -5.66 20.95 -22.46
C VAL A 53 -5.25 21.77 -21.25
N HIS A 54 -6.20 22.04 -20.35
CA HIS A 54 -5.98 22.89 -19.18
C HIS A 54 -5.80 22.07 -17.90
N CYS A 55 -6.38 20.87 -17.87
CA CYS A 55 -6.27 19.94 -16.75
C CYS A 55 -6.20 18.49 -17.26
N ILE A 56 -5.38 17.66 -16.61
CA ILE A 56 -5.35 16.21 -16.85
C ILE A 56 -5.85 15.51 -15.58
N TRP A 57 -6.94 14.76 -15.71
CA TRP A 57 -7.42 13.83 -14.70
C TRP A 57 -6.74 12.48 -14.92
N ILE A 58 -5.93 12.04 -13.97
CA ILE A 58 -5.17 10.79 -14.07
C ILE A 58 -6.05 9.59 -13.68
N THR A 59 -5.99 8.51 -14.47
CA THR A 59 -6.71 7.23 -14.26
C THR A 59 -5.73 6.07 -14.13
N GLU A 60 -6.17 4.88 -13.73
CA GLU A 60 -5.31 3.68 -13.72
C GLU A 60 -4.93 3.23 -15.14
N ASP A 61 -5.87 3.34 -16.10
CA ASP A 61 -5.58 3.10 -17.52
C ASP A 61 -4.48 4.04 -18.04
N PHE A 62 -4.37 5.26 -17.48
CA PHE A 62 -3.26 6.17 -17.81
C PHE A 62 -1.90 5.57 -17.44
N PHE A 63 -1.74 4.95 -16.27
CA PHE A 63 -0.49 4.26 -15.93
C PHE A 63 -0.27 3.02 -16.78
N THR A 64 -1.31 2.21 -16.92
CA THR A 64 -1.24 0.92 -17.61
C THR A 64 -0.83 1.08 -19.07
N TYR A 65 -1.30 2.13 -19.75
CA TYR A 65 -1.10 2.29 -21.20
C TYR A 65 -0.18 3.44 -21.60
N LEU A 66 0.10 4.39 -20.70
CA LEU A 66 0.92 5.58 -20.98
C LEU A 66 2.13 5.72 -20.05
N GLU A 67 2.32 4.83 -19.07
CA GLU A 67 3.48 4.83 -18.16
C GLU A 67 3.59 6.12 -17.30
N GLY A 68 2.45 6.75 -17.03
CA GLY A 68 2.38 7.97 -16.23
C GLY A 68 2.76 9.23 -17.01
N ILE A 69 2.96 10.36 -16.31
CA ILE A 69 3.05 11.68 -16.95
C ILE A 69 4.47 12.04 -17.40
N ASN A 70 5.50 11.46 -16.79
CA ASN A 70 6.90 11.83 -17.04
C ASN A 70 7.33 11.68 -18.51
N PRO A 71 6.94 10.62 -19.26
CA PRO A 71 7.27 10.50 -20.68
C PRO A 71 6.73 11.63 -21.57
N TYR A 72 5.79 12.44 -21.06
CA TYR A 72 5.11 13.50 -21.79
C TYR A 72 5.57 14.91 -21.41
N TRP A 73 6.61 15.05 -20.58
CA TRP A 73 7.08 16.32 -20.02
C TRP A 73 7.27 17.45 -21.06
N ASP A 74 7.92 17.13 -22.18
CA ASP A 74 8.19 18.08 -23.27
C ASP A 74 6.98 18.30 -24.19
N TYR A 75 5.97 17.44 -24.05
CA TYR A 75 4.72 17.49 -24.82
C TYR A 75 3.57 18.14 -24.05
N LEU A 76 3.76 18.49 -22.78
CA LEU A 76 2.72 19.15 -21.98
C LEU A 76 2.34 20.50 -22.61
N PRO A 77 1.03 20.76 -22.86
CA PRO A 77 0.60 22.01 -23.47
C PRO A 77 0.87 23.21 -22.57
N SER A 78 1.19 24.36 -23.17
CA SER A 78 1.50 25.60 -22.43
C SER A 78 0.32 26.16 -21.62
N CYS A 79 -0.90 25.77 -21.97
CA CYS A 79 -2.13 26.13 -21.25
C CYS A 79 -2.47 25.16 -20.11
N LEU A 80 -1.71 24.07 -19.94
CA LEU A 80 -1.90 23.16 -18.81
C LEU A 80 -1.63 23.91 -17.50
N ARG A 81 -2.56 23.79 -16.55
CA ARG A 81 -2.47 24.44 -15.24
C ARG A 81 -2.59 23.46 -14.09
N ALA A 82 -3.25 22.31 -14.31
CA ALA A 82 -3.46 21.35 -13.25
C ALA A 82 -3.33 19.89 -13.70
N ILE A 83 -2.89 19.06 -12.77
CA ILE A 83 -3.03 17.60 -12.82
C ILE A 83 -3.80 17.19 -11.57
N VAL A 84 -4.86 16.41 -11.75
CA VAL A 84 -5.69 15.94 -10.64
C VAL A 84 -5.67 14.43 -10.56
N VAL A 85 -5.48 13.91 -9.35
CA VAL A 85 -5.22 12.50 -9.08
C VAL A 85 -6.29 11.96 -8.12
N PRO A 86 -7.06 10.93 -8.49
CA PRO A 86 -8.19 10.45 -7.69
C PRO A 86 -7.79 9.48 -6.55
N TRP A 87 -6.52 9.50 -6.13
CA TRP A 87 -5.99 8.74 -4.99
C TRP A 87 -4.94 9.56 -4.24
N VAL A 88 -4.29 8.98 -3.22
CA VAL A 88 -3.41 9.73 -2.30
C VAL A 88 -1.98 9.87 -2.81
N GLY A 89 -1.31 8.76 -3.17
CA GLY A 89 0.11 8.80 -3.50
C GLY A 89 0.41 9.36 -4.89
N CYS A 90 1.39 10.26 -4.97
CA CYS A 90 1.79 10.95 -6.20
C CYS A 90 3.30 10.84 -6.47
N ASP A 91 3.94 9.77 -5.99
CA ASP A 91 5.40 9.57 -6.09
C ASP A 91 5.87 9.32 -7.54
N PHE A 92 4.94 9.09 -8.46
CA PHE A 92 5.21 8.88 -9.89
C PHE A 92 5.60 10.16 -10.64
N VAL A 93 5.52 11.33 -10.00
CA VAL A 93 5.84 12.61 -10.64
C VAL A 93 6.65 13.50 -9.70
N ASP A 94 7.61 14.24 -10.25
CA ASP A 94 8.34 15.26 -9.51
C ASP A 94 7.46 16.51 -9.31
N ILE A 95 6.73 16.51 -8.21
CA ILE A 95 5.79 17.55 -7.79
C ILE A 95 6.47 18.92 -7.70
N LYS A 96 7.71 18.96 -7.21
CA LYS A 96 8.46 20.21 -7.05
C LYS A 96 8.84 20.76 -8.42
N ARG A 97 9.37 19.90 -9.29
CA ARG A 97 9.74 20.26 -10.65
C ARG A 97 8.53 20.73 -11.48
N LEU A 98 7.35 20.11 -11.30
CA LEU A 98 6.11 20.55 -11.95
C LEU A 98 5.78 22.02 -11.61
N ARG A 99 5.90 22.41 -10.34
CA ARG A 99 5.64 23.79 -9.92
C ARG A 99 6.72 24.74 -10.42
N GLU A 100 7.98 24.40 -10.22
CA GLU A 100 9.12 25.30 -10.52
C GLU A 100 9.36 25.50 -12.02
N GLU A 101 9.22 24.46 -12.84
CA GLU A 101 9.54 24.52 -14.28
C GLU A 101 8.32 24.77 -15.17
N LYS A 102 7.11 24.38 -14.73
CA LYS A 102 5.90 24.40 -15.58
C LYS A 102 4.73 25.21 -15.00
N ASP A 103 4.80 25.65 -13.74
CA ASP A 103 3.70 26.32 -13.04
C ASP A 103 2.39 25.50 -13.07
N ILE A 104 2.52 24.18 -12.89
CA ILE A 104 1.40 23.24 -12.85
C ILE A 104 1.13 22.82 -11.40
N THR A 105 -0.11 23.04 -10.96
CA THR A 105 -0.58 22.57 -9.65
C THR A 105 -0.99 21.10 -9.73
N ILE A 106 -0.61 20.31 -8.74
CA ILE A 106 -1.09 18.93 -8.61
C ILE A 106 -1.95 18.77 -7.36
N CYS A 107 -3.15 18.23 -7.54
CA CYS A 107 -4.09 17.95 -6.48
C CYS A 107 -4.37 16.46 -6.38
N ASN A 108 -4.54 15.97 -5.16
CA ASN A 108 -4.93 14.60 -4.89
C ASN A 108 -6.24 14.56 -4.06
N ILE A 109 -6.59 13.42 -3.48
CA ILE A 109 -7.78 13.31 -2.61
C ILE A 109 -7.49 13.53 -1.12
N GLY A 110 -6.31 14.04 -0.75
CA GLY A 110 -5.93 14.31 0.64
C GLY A 110 -6.11 13.09 1.57
N PRO A 111 -6.69 13.26 2.77
CA PRO A 111 -6.79 12.20 3.78
C PRO A 111 -7.98 11.25 3.55
N ASN A 112 -8.69 11.35 2.42
CA ASN A 112 -10.00 10.72 2.27
C ASN A 112 -9.96 9.18 2.12
N ALA A 113 -8.78 8.60 1.89
CA ALA A 113 -8.57 7.14 1.90
C ALA A 113 -7.95 6.61 3.21
N ASN A 114 -7.73 7.46 4.23
CA ASN A 114 -7.04 7.05 5.45
C ASN A 114 -7.71 5.86 6.14
N ASP A 115 -9.04 5.88 6.25
CA ASP A 115 -9.76 4.83 6.96
C ASP A 115 -9.67 3.50 6.22
N ASN A 116 -9.81 3.49 4.90
CA ASN A 116 -9.72 2.28 4.08
C ASN A 116 -8.34 1.62 4.18
N VAL A 117 -7.28 2.40 3.97
CA VAL A 117 -5.90 1.89 4.03
C VAL A 117 -5.56 1.41 5.44
N SER A 118 -6.00 2.15 6.46
CA SER A 118 -5.75 1.75 7.85
C SER A 118 -6.56 0.52 8.27
N ASP A 119 -7.78 0.31 7.77
CA ASP A 119 -8.54 -0.92 8.00
C ASP A 119 -7.83 -2.15 7.41
N LEU A 120 -7.31 -2.02 6.19
CA LEU A 120 -6.51 -3.09 5.59
C LEU A 120 -5.22 -3.34 6.38
N CYS A 121 -4.57 -2.28 6.87
CA CYS A 121 -3.42 -2.41 7.76
C CYS A 121 -3.78 -3.19 9.04
N MET A 122 -4.94 -2.94 9.64
CA MET A 122 -5.41 -3.70 10.82
C MET A 122 -5.57 -5.19 10.50
N TYR A 123 -6.10 -5.53 9.32
CA TYR A 123 -6.16 -6.92 8.83
C TYR A 123 -4.76 -7.54 8.73
N LEU A 124 -3.79 -6.85 8.12
CA LEU A 124 -2.42 -7.34 7.98
C LEU A 124 -1.72 -7.50 9.33
N VAL A 125 -1.95 -6.58 10.28
CA VAL A 125 -1.46 -6.69 11.66
C VAL A 125 -2.02 -7.98 12.30
N ILE A 126 -3.33 -8.21 12.25
CA ILE A 126 -3.91 -9.45 12.79
C ILE A 126 -3.32 -10.67 12.07
N SER A 127 -3.22 -10.65 10.74
CA SER A 127 -2.71 -11.77 9.96
C SER A 127 -1.25 -12.11 10.31
N THR A 128 -0.39 -11.12 10.53
CA THR A 128 1.01 -11.36 10.94
C THR A 128 1.14 -11.92 12.35
N PHE A 129 0.31 -11.45 13.29
CA PHE A 129 0.29 -11.98 14.65
C PHE A 129 -0.29 -13.41 14.73
N ARG A 130 -1.27 -13.73 13.87
CA ARG A 130 -2.09 -14.95 13.97
C ARG A 130 -1.88 -15.98 12.86
N MET A 131 -1.08 -15.64 11.84
CA MET A 131 -0.83 -16.43 10.63
C MET A 131 -2.13 -16.73 9.85
N CYS A 132 -3.05 -15.76 9.74
CA CYS A 132 -4.38 -15.98 9.16
C CYS A 132 -4.32 -16.52 7.74
N SER A 133 -3.48 -15.94 6.88
CA SER A 133 -3.31 -16.39 5.49
C SER A 133 -2.90 -17.87 5.40
N PHE A 134 -1.97 -18.32 6.26
CA PHE A 134 -1.59 -19.73 6.35
C PHE A 134 -2.76 -20.62 6.74
N TRP A 135 -3.55 -20.24 7.76
CA TRP A 135 -4.68 -21.06 8.19
C TRP A 135 -5.76 -21.17 7.12
N GLU A 136 -6.04 -20.07 6.41
CA GLU A 136 -6.95 -20.08 5.27
C GLU A 136 -6.47 -20.98 4.14
N PHE A 137 -5.19 -20.88 3.79
CA PHE A 137 -4.57 -21.75 2.78
C PHE A 137 -4.67 -23.22 3.20
N CYS A 138 -4.29 -23.52 4.44
CA CYS A 138 -4.26 -24.87 4.98
C CYS A 138 -5.64 -25.51 4.98
N ILE A 139 -6.66 -24.84 5.52
CA ILE A 139 -8.02 -25.42 5.60
C ILE A 139 -8.65 -25.57 4.21
N LYS A 140 -8.39 -24.66 3.28
CA LYS A 140 -8.98 -24.69 1.92
C LYS A 140 -8.32 -25.73 1.03
N PHE A 141 -6.99 -25.87 1.09
CA PHE A 141 -6.23 -26.60 0.06
C PHE A 141 -5.43 -27.80 0.59
N MET A 142 -4.92 -27.74 1.82
CA MET A 142 -4.08 -28.83 2.36
C MET A 142 -4.92 -29.88 3.09
N GLU A 143 -5.83 -29.42 3.95
CA GLU A 143 -6.63 -30.27 4.83
C GLU A 143 -8.08 -30.41 4.36
N MET A 144 -8.45 -29.73 3.26
CA MET A 144 -9.76 -29.86 2.58
C MET A 144 -10.97 -29.81 3.54
N GLY A 145 -10.96 -28.83 4.45
CA GLY A 145 -12.01 -28.64 5.46
C GLY A 145 -11.81 -29.43 6.76
N ASN A 146 -10.76 -30.24 6.90
CA ASN A 146 -10.48 -30.97 8.13
C ASN A 146 -9.87 -30.06 9.21
N ILE A 147 -10.72 -29.62 10.15
CA ILE A 147 -10.33 -28.76 11.27
C ILE A 147 -9.29 -29.43 12.18
N MET A 148 -9.44 -30.73 12.48
CA MET A 148 -8.53 -31.40 13.40
C MET A 148 -7.14 -31.59 12.78
N GLY A 149 -7.08 -31.96 11.51
CA GLY A 149 -5.84 -32.04 10.74
C GLY A 149 -5.13 -30.68 10.63
N THR A 150 -5.89 -29.60 10.41
CA THR A 150 -5.35 -28.23 10.42
C THR A 150 -4.75 -27.86 11.78
N ARG A 151 -5.35 -28.31 12.90
CA ARG A 151 -4.81 -28.02 14.24
C ARG A 151 -3.52 -28.78 14.56
N GLU A 152 -3.12 -29.76 13.75
CA GLU A 152 -1.86 -30.50 13.95
C GLU A 152 -0.62 -29.66 13.67
N TYR A 153 -0.73 -28.55 12.94
CA TYR A 153 0.38 -27.60 12.75
C TYR A 153 0.69 -26.76 14.01
N ILE A 154 -0.19 -26.75 15.01
CA ILE A 154 0.05 -26.05 16.30
C ILE A 154 1.11 -26.81 17.10
N GLY A 155 2.14 -26.09 17.57
CA GLY A 155 3.29 -26.62 18.28
C GLY A 155 4.38 -27.14 17.36
N SER A 156 4.26 -26.94 16.04
CA SER A 156 5.33 -27.28 15.10
C SER A 156 6.51 -26.32 15.23
N SER A 157 7.72 -26.87 15.06
CA SER A 157 8.99 -26.15 15.23
C SER A 157 9.79 -25.98 13.94
N VAL A 158 9.36 -26.62 12.84
CA VAL A 158 10.07 -26.63 11.56
C VAL A 158 9.09 -26.48 10.39
N SER A 159 9.62 -25.95 9.29
CA SER A 159 8.96 -25.91 7.99
C SER A 159 9.82 -26.64 6.96
N GLU A 160 9.16 -27.30 6.03
CA GLU A 160 9.81 -28.00 4.92
C GLU A 160 9.29 -27.48 3.59
N THR A 161 10.12 -27.61 2.56
CA THR A 161 9.71 -27.33 1.18
C THR A 161 8.93 -28.52 0.64
N GLN A 162 7.70 -28.28 0.22
CA GLN A 162 6.82 -29.27 -0.40
C GLN A 162 6.49 -28.84 -1.82
N ASP A 163 6.66 -29.77 -2.77
CA ASP A 163 6.25 -29.54 -4.16
C ASP A 163 4.74 -29.76 -4.27
N MET A 164 4.01 -28.70 -4.62
CA MET A 164 2.61 -28.80 -5.00
C MET A 164 2.47 -28.75 -6.51
N GLN A 165 1.72 -29.70 -7.05
CA GLN A 165 1.33 -29.70 -8.45
C GLN A 165 0.09 -28.84 -8.63
N VAL A 166 0.23 -27.75 -9.38
CA VAL A 166 -0.91 -26.98 -9.85
C VAL A 166 -1.19 -27.39 -11.29
N VAL A 167 -2.33 -28.03 -11.52
CA VAL A 167 -2.80 -28.37 -12.86
C VAL A 167 -3.42 -27.10 -13.46
N SER A 168 -2.79 -26.54 -14.49
CA SER A 168 -3.40 -25.41 -15.22
C SER A 168 -4.68 -25.85 -15.92
N GLN A 169 -5.68 -24.96 -16.01
CA GLN A 169 -6.99 -25.25 -16.62
C GLN A 169 -6.91 -25.71 -18.08
N ASN A 170 -5.78 -25.51 -18.77
CA ASN A 170 -5.56 -25.95 -20.14
C ASN A 170 -4.88 -27.32 -20.27
N GLY A 171 -4.68 -28.06 -19.17
CA GLY A 171 -4.26 -29.46 -19.16
C GLY A 171 -2.85 -29.76 -19.71
N SER A 172 -2.10 -28.75 -20.14
CA SER A 172 -0.84 -28.91 -20.88
C SER A 172 0.42 -28.50 -20.12
N THR A 173 0.28 -27.89 -18.93
CA THR A 173 1.43 -27.47 -18.12
C THR A 173 1.23 -27.83 -16.65
N GLU A 174 2.04 -28.78 -16.15
CA GLU A 174 2.23 -29.03 -14.72
C GLU A 174 3.18 -27.96 -14.17
N LEU A 175 2.66 -26.95 -13.49
CA LEU A 175 3.50 -26.06 -12.69
C LEU A 175 3.74 -26.71 -11.34
N ARG A 176 4.93 -27.31 -11.18
CA ARG A 176 5.44 -27.69 -9.86
C ARG A 176 5.92 -26.43 -9.16
N THR A 177 5.15 -26.02 -8.16
CA THR A 177 5.51 -24.87 -7.32
C THR A 177 5.87 -25.40 -5.96
N SER A 178 7.10 -25.13 -5.52
CA SER A 178 7.58 -25.52 -4.20
C SER A 178 7.16 -24.47 -3.17
N TYR A 179 6.49 -24.90 -2.11
CA TYR A 179 6.08 -24.04 -1.00
C TYR A 179 6.82 -24.44 0.27
N LYS A 180 7.36 -23.47 1.00
CA LYS A 180 7.85 -23.69 2.36
C LYS A 180 6.64 -23.66 3.28
N ILE A 181 6.33 -24.76 3.96
CA ILE A 181 5.12 -24.90 4.80
C ILE A 181 5.51 -25.55 6.15
N PRO A 182 4.90 -25.16 7.29
CA PRO A 182 5.08 -25.85 8.56
C PRO A 182 4.76 -27.34 8.43
N ILE A 183 5.53 -28.18 9.11
CA ILE A 183 5.18 -29.60 9.22
C ILE A 183 4.26 -29.76 10.42
N LYS A 184 3.33 -30.72 10.36
CA LYS A 184 2.54 -31.13 11.52
C LYS A 184 3.45 -31.52 12.69
N LYS A 185 2.98 -31.26 13.91
CA LYS A 185 3.73 -31.55 15.13
C LYS A 185 4.08 -33.03 15.22
N ASP A 186 5.24 -33.30 15.81
CA ASP A 186 5.68 -34.67 16.10
C ASP A 186 4.87 -35.23 17.28
N HIS A 187 3.97 -36.17 17.02
CA HIS A 187 3.13 -36.80 18.03
C HIS A 187 3.90 -37.69 19.01
N THR A 188 5.16 -38.04 18.71
CA THR A 188 6.02 -38.81 19.62
C THR A 188 6.64 -37.92 20.71
N LYS A 189 6.65 -36.60 20.51
CA LYS A 189 7.20 -35.62 21.46
C LYS A 189 6.08 -34.92 22.22
N LYS A 190 6.22 -34.86 23.55
CA LYS A 190 5.37 -34.00 24.37
C LYS A 190 5.78 -32.54 24.16
N ILE A 191 4.89 -31.74 23.59
CA ILE A 191 5.10 -30.30 23.38
C ILE A 191 4.25 -29.53 24.38
N ASN A 192 4.87 -28.62 25.13
CA ASN A 192 4.15 -27.71 26.02
C ASN A 192 3.73 -26.44 25.27
N VAL A 193 2.59 -26.52 24.59
CA VAL A 193 2.01 -25.41 23.82
C VAL A 193 1.60 -24.22 24.68
N VAL A 194 1.46 -24.38 26.00
CA VAL A 194 1.17 -23.26 26.91
C VAL A 194 2.38 -22.33 27.04
N ASN A 195 3.58 -22.90 27.10
CA ASN A 195 4.81 -22.13 27.26
C ASN A 195 5.42 -21.69 25.92
N SER A 196 5.00 -22.31 24.80
CA SER A 196 5.55 -22.04 23.46
C SER A 196 4.51 -22.36 22.39
N PHE A 197 3.55 -21.46 22.19
CA PHE A 197 2.54 -21.61 21.14
C PHE A 197 3.13 -21.18 19.79
N THR A 198 3.56 -22.16 18.98
CA THR A 198 4.25 -21.90 17.71
C THR A 198 3.58 -22.59 16.52
N VAL A 199 3.88 -22.07 15.33
CA VAL A 199 3.66 -22.71 14.04
C VAL A 199 4.96 -22.55 13.24
N GLY A 200 5.51 -23.63 12.69
CA GLY A 200 6.77 -23.59 11.94
C GLY A 200 7.94 -22.99 12.72
N GLY A 201 7.95 -23.12 14.06
CA GLY A 201 8.96 -22.51 14.93
C GLY A 201 8.76 -21.01 15.21
N LYS A 202 7.67 -20.42 14.74
CA LYS A 202 7.35 -18.99 14.90
C LYS A 202 6.20 -18.80 15.87
N SER A 203 6.29 -17.79 16.73
CA SER A 203 5.25 -17.53 17.73
C SER A 203 3.96 -17.02 17.09
N VAL A 204 2.84 -17.48 17.64
CA VAL A 204 1.51 -16.96 17.32
C VAL A 204 1.02 -16.23 18.57
N ASP A 205 0.86 -14.91 18.45
CA ASP A 205 0.65 -14.03 19.60
C ASP A 205 -0.60 -13.16 19.39
N SER A 206 -1.08 -12.53 20.46
CA SER A 206 -2.04 -11.42 20.33
C SER A 206 -1.30 -10.12 20.02
N PRO A 207 -1.85 -9.21 19.19
CA PRO A 207 -1.35 -7.83 19.10
C PRO A 207 -1.60 -7.03 20.39
N THR A 208 -2.47 -7.50 21.30
CA THR A 208 -2.86 -6.73 22.48
C THR A 208 -1.67 -6.35 23.36
N GLY A 209 -1.54 -5.06 23.69
CA GLY A 209 -0.48 -4.54 24.56
C GLY A 209 0.93 -4.58 23.94
N LYS A 210 1.05 -4.92 22.66
CA LYS A 210 2.33 -4.95 21.93
C LYS A 210 2.76 -3.56 21.48
N ILE A 211 4.02 -3.42 21.09
CA ILE A 211 4.61 -2.15 20.64
C ILE A 211 4.62 -2.09 19.11
N ALA A 212 3.96 -1.08 18.54
CA ALA A 212 4.01 -0.79 17.11
C ALA A 212 4.94 0.39 16.81
N LEU A 213 5.94 0.19 15.95
CA LEU A 213 6.71 1.26 15.34
C LEU A 213 6.11 1.63 13.98
N ILE A 214 5.55 2.83 13.86
CA ILE A 214 4.98 3.34 12.61
C ILE A 214 5.99 4.26 11.92
N LEU A 215 6.46 3.85 10.76
CA LEU A 215 7.31 4.65 9.88
C LEU A 215 6.41 5.39 8.90
N GLY A 216 6.43 6.72 8.93
CA GLY A 216 5.49 7.54 8.16
C GLY A 216 4.26 7.91 8.97
N PHE A 217 4.43 8.82 9.92
CA PHE A 217 3.35 9.29 10.81
C PHE A 217 2.58 10.51 10.25
N GLY A 218 2.19 10.38 8.98
CA GLY A 218 1.28 11.31 8.28
C GLY A 218 -0.18 11.04 8.63
N SER A 219 -1.12 11.42 7.76
CA SER A 219 -2.55 11.25 8.00
C SER A 219 -2.93 9.76 8.17
N ILE A 220 -2.49 8.90 7.24
CA ILE A 220 -2.71 7.44 7.30
C ILE A 220 -2.04 6.83 8.54
N GLY A 221 -0.76 7.15 8.78
CA GLY A 221 -0.01 6.61 9.93
C GLY A 221 -0.61 6.99 11.28
N GLN A 222 -1.13 8.22 11.42
CA GLN A 222 -1.84 8.65 12.63
C GLN A 222 -3.18 7.91 12.81
N THR A 223 -3.93 7.69 11.73
CA THR A 223 -5.16 6.87 11.77
C THR A 223 -4.86 5.43 12.16
N ILE A 224 -3.80 4.82 11.60
CA ILE A 224 -3.33 3.48 11.98
C ILE A 224 -2.99 3.44 13.48
N GLY A 225 -2.17 4.39 13.96
CA GLY A 225 -1.79 4.47 15.38
C GLY A 225 -3.00 4.58 16.30
N ASN A 226 -3.99 5.39 15.93
CA ASN A 226 -5.22 5.53 16.69
C ASN A 226 -6.02 4.22 16.74
N LYS A 227 -6.20 3.54 15.59
CA LYS A 227 -6.91 2.25 15.52
C LYS A 227 -6.21 1.17 16.33
N LEU A 228 -4.88 1.07 16.25
CA LEU A 228 -4.10 0.11 17.05
C LEU A 228 -4.21 0.39 18.54
N LYS A 229 -4.14 1.66 18.95
CA LYS A 229 -4.28 2.06 20.35
C LYS A 229 -5.67 1.71 20.89
N LEU A 230 -6.72 2.04 20.16
CA LEU A 230 -8.10 1.82 20.61
C LEU A 230 -8.53 0.35 20.56
N ALA A 231 -8.19 -0.37 19.50
CA ALA A 231 -8.64 -1.75 19.31
C ALA A 231 -7.82 -2.77 20.10
N PHE A 232 -6.51 -2.55 20.22
CA PHE A 232 -5.59 -3.54 20.80
C PHE A 232 -4.84 -3.03 22.03
N ASN A 233 -5.04 -1.77 22.45
CA ASN A 233 -4.23 -1.14 23.49
C ASN A 233 -2.73 -1.28 23.24
N MET A 234 -2.31 -1.22 21.97
CA MET A 234 -0.89 -1.22 21.63
C MET A 234 -0.22 0.08 22.09
N GLU A 235 1.07 0.00 22.39
CA GLU A 235 1.91 1.18 22.57
C GLU A 235 2.40 1.64 21.21
N ILE A 236 2.28 2.94 20.94
CA ILE A 236 2.61 3.49 19.63
C ILE A 236 3.94 4.23 19.72
N GLN A 237 4.88 3.80 18.88
CA GLN A 237 6.11 4.51 18.58
C GLN A 237 6.06 4.94 17.11
N TYR A 238 6.71 6.04 16.76
CA TYR A 238 6.69 6.49 15.38
C TYR A 238 7.91 7.31 15.00
N HIS A 239 8.20 7.30 13.71
CA HIS A 239 9.14 8.21 13.08
C HIS A 239 8.47 8.99 11.95
N ARG A 240 8.73 10.29 11.91
CA ARG A 240 8.41 11.18 10.78
C ARG A 240 9.41 12.33 10.71
N ARG A 241 9.58 12.89 9.51
CA ARG A 241 10.51 14.01 9.26
C ARG A 241 10.07 15.33 9.92
N SER A 242 8.75 15.57 10.00
CA SER A 242 8.17 16.84 10.47
C SER A 242 8.11 16.97 12.01
N GLY A 243 9.03 16.32 12.75
CA GLY A 243 9.09 16.37 14.21
C GLY A 243 7.94 15.64 14.94
N PRO A 244 7.82 15.80 16.25
CA PRO A 244 6.78 15.14 17.05
C PRO A 244 5.38 15.72 16.79
N VAL A 245 4.36 14.90 17.02
CA VAL A 245 2.93 15.27 17.07
C VAL A 245 2.50 15.35 18.52
N SER A 246 1.73 16.38 18.89
CA SER A 246 1.21 16.53 20.24
C SER A 246 0.24 15.40 20.59
N SER A 247 0.40 14.79 21.79
CA SER A 247 -0.54 13.78 22.29
C SER A 247 -1.96 14.30 22.45
N LYS A 248 -2.14 15.62 22.70
CA LYS A 248 -3.45 16.28 22.70
C LYS A 248 -4.16 16.18 21.35
N LEU A 249 -3.42 16.28 20.24
CA LEU A 249 -3.98 16.15 18.89
C LEU A 249 -4.32 14.70 18.58
N LEU A 250 -3.47 13.76 18.99
CA LEU A 250 -3.67 12.33 18.77
C LEU A 250 -4.79 11.75 19.64
N GLY A 251 -5.02 12.32 20.83
CA GLY A 251 -5.92 11.75 21.84
C GLY A 251 -5.30 10.58 22.62
N TYR A 252 -4.02 10.28 22.40
CA TYR A 252 -3.26 9.24 23.11
C TYR A 252 -1.75 9.55 23.10
N GLU A 253 -1.01 8.89 23.98
CA GLU A 253 0.45 9.00 24.05
C GLU A 253 1.13 8.13 22.98
N ALA A 254 2.08 8.73 22.27
CA ALA A 254 2.89 8.05 21.26
C ALA A 254 4.35 8.52 21.33
N LYS A 255 5.30 7.58 21.37
CA LYS A 255 6.73 7.89 21.46
C LYS A 255 7.28 8.29 20.10
N TYR A 256 7.74 9.53 19.97
CA TYR A 256 8.47 9.99 18.79
C TYR A 256 9.93 9.53 18.82
N HIS A 257 10.42 9.08 17.68
CA HIS A 257 11.84 8.81 17.44
C HIS A 257 12.38 9.72 16.35
N GLU A 258 13.43 10.47 16.67
CA GLU A 258 14.03 11.47 15.77
C GLU A 258 14.87 10.84 14.66
N SER A 259 15.57 9.73 14.95
CA SER A 259 16.50 9.10 14.01
C SER A 259 16.22 7.63 13.78
N LEU A 260 16.23 7.22 12.51
CA LEU A 260 16.20 5.81 12.12
C LEU A 260 17.56 5.11 12.31
N GLU A 261 18.63 5.86 12.55
CA GLU A 261 19.96 5.30 12.82
C GLU A 261 20.14 4.88 14.27
N ASP A 262 19.28 5.38 15.17
CA ASP A 262 19.29 5.06 16.59
C ASP A 262 18.68 3.66 16.83
N PRO A 263 19.42 2.72 17.44
CA PRO A 263 18.88 1.42 17.83
C PRO A 263 17.64 1.50 18.73
N GLU A 264 17.50 2.55 19.54
CA GLU A 264 16.32 2.74 20.41
C GLU A 264 15.00 2.81 19.63
N THR A 265 15.07 3.24 18.37
CA THR A 265 13.92 3.30 17.46
C THR A 265 13.35 1.92 17.17
N TRP A 266 14.21 0.89 17.12
CA TRP A 266 13.87 -0.43 16.59
C TRP A 266 13.77 -1.51 17.67
N GLN A 267 14.60 -1.41 18.71
CA GLN A 267 14.86 -2.52 19.64
C GLN A 267 13.64 -2.94 20.48
N GLU A 268 12.62 -2.08 20.61
CA GLU A 268 11.41 -2.39 21.37
C GLU A 268 10.22 -2.81 20.50
N ALA A 269 10.27 -2.64 19.19
CA ALA A 269 9.13 -2.90 18.31
C ALA A 269 8.80 -4.39 18.22
N ASP A 270 7.55 -4.77 18.50
CA ASP A 270 7.02 -6.10 18.19
C ASP A 270 6.57 -6.18 16.72
N ILE A 271 6.14 -5.05 16.17
CA ILE A 271 5.74 -4.89 14.77
C ILE A 271 6.18 -3.52 14.23
N ILE A 272 6.63 -3.52 12.98
CA ILE A 272 6.97 -2.32 12.21
C ILE A 272 5.93 -2.15 11.12
N ILE A 273 5.35 -0.96 11.01
CA ILE A 273 4.32 -0.64 10.02
C ILE A 273 4.82 0.50 9.15
N LEU A 274 4.87 0.28 7.84
CA LEU A 274 5.25 1.27 6.86
C LEU A 274 4.01 1.92 6.26
N ALA A 275 3.86 3.22 6.48
CA ALA A 275 2.92 4.12 5.81
C ALA A 275 3.71 5.30 5.18
N LEU A 276 4.84 4.95 4.54
CA LEU A 276 5.76 5.90 3.92
C LEU A 276 5.42 6.15 2.44
N PRO A 277 5.62 7.37 1.95
CA PRO A 277 5.68 7.62 0.51
C PRO A 277 6.93 6.98 -0.11
N GLY A 278 6.95 6.89 -1.44
CA GLY A 278 8.09 6.41 -2.19
C GLY A 278 9.19 7.47 -2.32
N GLY A 279 10.30 7.08 -2.97
CA GLY A 279 11.38 7.98 -3.36
C GLY A 279 12.70 7.74 -2.61
N ASP A 280 13.73 8.49 -3.00
CA ASP A 280 15.12 8.23 -2.60
C ASP A 280 15.34 8.27 -1.09
N THR A 281 14.62 9.15 -0.38
CA THR A 281 14.77 9.31 1.08
C THR A 281 14.14 8.18 1.89
N THR A 282 13.26 7.38 1.28
CA THR A 282 12.56 6.27 1.94
C THR A 282 12.96 4.90 1.38
N ALA A 283 13.72 4.89 0.28
CA ALA A 283 14.19 3.69 -0.38
C ALA A 283 14.98 2.77 0.57
N ASN A 284 14.56 1.51 0.64
CA ASN A 284 15.19 0.46 1.45
C ASN A 284 15.46 0.86 2.92
N ILE A 285 14.59 1.66 3.55
CA ILE A 285 14.67 1.93 5.00
C ILE A 285 14.68 0.61 5.79
N ILE A 286 13.87 -0.37 5.37
CA ILE A 286 13.95 -1.74 5.88
C ILE A 286 15.01 -2.48 5.08
N ASN A 287 16.11 -2.80 5.74
CA ASN A 287 17.27 -3.49 5.17
C ASN A 287 17.98 -4.33 6.25
N ASP A 288 19.08 -5.02 5.91
CA ASP A 288 19.80 -5.85 6.88
C ASP A 288 20.23 -5.10 8.15
N LYS A 289 20.61 -3.82 8.05
CA LYS A 289 21.05 -3.03 9.20
C LYS A 289 19.89 -2.75 10.15
N THR A 290 18.77 -2.26 9.64
CA THR A 290 17.61 -1.90 10.47
C THR A 290 16.91 -3.15 11.03
N ILE A 291 16.79 -4.22 10.25
CA ILE A 291 16.22 -5.49 10.74
C ILE A 291 17.06 -6.09 11.87
N LYS A 292 18.40 -6.00 11.81
CA LYS A 292 19.28 -6.50 12.89
C LYS A 292 19.10 -5.77 14.22
N MET A 293 18.69 -4.51 14.20
CA MET A 293 18.42 -3.71 15.40
C MET A 293 17.11 -4.09 16.11
N CYS A 294 16.21 -4.80 15.42
CA CYS A 294 14.91 -5.17 15.96
C CYS A 294 15.00 -6.35 16.95
N LYS A 295 13.90 -6.64 17.66
CA LYS A 295 13.73 -7.89 18.41
C LYS A 295 13.78 -9.10 17.46
N ASP A 296 14.20 -10.25 17.98
CA ASP A 296 13.98 -11.51 17.29
C ASP A 296 12.48 -11.82 17.26
N GLY A 297 11.96 -12.19 16.10
CA GLY A 297 10.53 -12.40 15.88
C GLY A 297 9.73 -11.12 15.63
N VAL A 298 10.39 -10.00 15.30
CA VAL A 298 9.71 -8.78 14.85
C VAL A 298 8.82 -9.07 13.63
N ARG A 299 7.70 -8.35 13.51
CA ARG A 299 6.77 -8.45 12.37
C ARG A 299 6.85 -7.19 11.52
N ILE A 300 6.56 -7.31 10.22
CA ILE A 300 6.59 -6.16 9.30
C ILE A 300 5.29 -6.08 8.49
N VAL A 301 4.67 -4.90 8.44
CA VAL A 301 3.52 -4.62 7.58
C VAL A 301 3.84 -3.44 6.67
N ASN A 302 3.53 -3.55 5.38
CA ASN A 302 3.70 -2.45 4.43
C ASN A 302 2.42 -2.15 3.68
N VAL A 303 1.92 -0.93 3.86
CA VAL A 303 0.78 -0.33 3.17
C VAL A 303 1.15 1.02 2.52
N GLY A 304 2.45 1.33 2.45
CA GLY A 304 2.99 2.56 1.86
C GLY A 304 3.47 2.32 0.43
N ARG A 305 4.78 2.09 0.26
CA ARG A 305 5.40 1.72 -1.02
C ARG A 305 6.35 0.55 -0.85
N GLY A 306 6.36 -0.38 -1.81
CA GLY A 306 7.26 -1.52 -1.79
C GLY A 306 8.75 -1.15 -1.86
N THR A 307 9.06 -0.02 -2.49
CA THR A 307 10.43 0.54 -2.57
C THR A 307 11.05 0.86 -1.21
N CYS A 308 10.26 0.97 -0.13
CA CYS A 308 10.75 1.20 1.22
C CYS A 308 11.46 -0.02 1.84
N ILE A 309 11.37 -1.18 1.21
CA ILE A 309 11.91 -2.45 1.70
C ILE A 309 12.94 -3.00 0.71
N ASP A 310 14.14 -3.32 1.22
CA ASP A 310 15.02 -4.27 0.54
C ASP A 310 14.39 -5.67 0.68
N GLU A 311 13.69 -6.09 -0.37
CA GLU A 311 12.97 -7.36 -0.40
C GLU A 311 13.90 -8.58 -0.22
N ASP A 312 15.16 -8.49 -0.66
CA ASP A 312 16.12 -9.59 -0.47
C ASP A 312 16.57 -9.69 0.99
N ALA A 313 16.78 -8.54 1.66
CA ALA A 313 17.03 -8.52 3.10
C ALA A 313 15.83 -9.05 3.90
N LEU A 314 14.61 -8.66 3.52
CA LEU A 314 13.38 -9.16 4.13
C LEU A 314 13.30 -10.69 4.03
N LEU A 315 13.51 -11.25 2.84
CA LEU A 315 13.47 -12.70 2.61
C LEU A 315 14.53 -13.45 3.43
N ARG A 316 15.78 -12.98 3.44
CA ARG A 316 16.86 -13.56 4.28
C ARG A 316 16.47 -13.58 5.76
N HIS A 317 15.90 -12.49 6.25
CA HIS A 317 15.55 -12.37 7.66
C HIS A 317 14.29 -13.15 8.04
N LEU A 318 13.35 -13.35 7.13
CA LEU A 318 12.25 -14.29 7.27
C LEU A 318 12.73 -15.75 7.32
N ASP A 319 13.81 -16.10 6.60
CA ASP A 319 14.42 -17.44 6.65
C ASP A 319 15.17 -17.70 7.96
N SER A 320 15.86 -16.70 8.48
CA SER A 320 16.58 -16.79 9.76
C SER A 320 15.67 -16.75 11.00
N ASN A 321 14.35 -16.60 10.82
CA ASN A 321 13.38 -16.31 11.88
C ASN A 321 13.61 -15.00 12.66
N LYS A 322 14.55 -14.15 12.22
CA LYS A 322 14.69 -12.78 12.74
C LYS A 322 13.38 -12.01 12.59
N ILE A 323 12.71 -12.21 11.45
CA ILE A 323 11.34 -11.74 11.21
C ILE A 323 10.39 -12.92 11.36
N ALA A 324 9.39 -12.78 12.23
CA ALA A 324 8.37 -13.81 12.41
C ALA A 324 7.45 -13.88 11.18
N SER A 325 6.88 -12.77 10.74
CA SER A 325 5.98 -12.76 9.58
C SER A 325 5.90 -11.37 8.99
N CYS A 326 5.40 -11.29 7.76
CA CYS A 326 5.07 -10.01 7.15
C CYS A 326 3.72 -9.99 6.45
N GLY A 327 3.15 -8.80 6.35
CA GLY A 327 1.91 -8.51 5.62
C GLY A 327 2.18 -7.39 4.61
N LEU A 328 2.03 -7.69 3.32
CA LEU A 328 2.43 -6.81 2.23
C LEU A 328 1.23 -6.54 1.33
N ASP A 329 0.83 -5.28 1.22
CA ASP A 329 -0.12 -4.81 0.20
C ASP A 329 0.60 -4.22 -1.02
N VAL A 330 1.88 -3.86 -0.87
CA VAL A 330 2.68 -3.17 -1.90
C VAL A 330 4.05 -3.83 -2.07
N PHE A 331 4.59 -3.78 -3.30
CA PHE A 331 5.84 -4.46 -3.69
C PHE A 331 6.70 -3.57 -4.60
N LYS A 332 8.01 -3.85 -4.65
CA LYS A 332 8.95 -3.02 -5.42
C LYS A 332 8.70 -3.10 -6.94
N SER A 333 8.22 -4.26 -7.41
CA SER A 333 7.90 -4.53 -8.82
C SER A 333 6.41 -4.85 -9.01
N GLU A 334 5.52 -4.16 -8.28
CA GLU A 334 4.08 -4.44 -8.30
C GLU A 334 3.39 -4.20 -9.64
N GLU A 335 3.94 -3.32 -10.49
CA GLU A 335 3.46 -3.07 -11.86
C GLU A 335 3.70 -4.26 -12.81
N THR A 336 4.48 -5.26 -12.40
CA THR A 336 4.82 -6.43 -13.24
C THR A 336 4.52 -7.74 -12.51
N THR A 337 5.54 -8.38 -11.95
CA THR A 337 5.42 -9.62 -11.21
C THR A 337 6.30 -9.54 -9.99
N ILE A 338 5.69 -9.73 -8.82
CA ILE A 338 6.40 -9.74 -7.55
C ILE A 338 7.30 -10.97 -7.43
N LYS A 339 8.28 -10.92 -6.52
CA LYS A 339 9.16 -12.06 -6.25
C LYS A 339 8.35 -13.30 -5.87
N LYS A 340 8.55 -14.40 -6.60
CA LYS A 340 7.85 -15.69 -6.37
C LYS A 340 8.05 -16.20 -4.94
N GLU A 341 9.17 -15.84 -4.31
CA GLU A 341 9.52 -16.22 -2.95
C GLU A 341 8.50 -15.73 -1.92
N PHE A 342 7.81 -14.60 -2.18
CA PHE A 342 6.71 -14.14 -1.32
C PHE A 342 5.46 -15.01 -1.48
N LEU A 343 5.20 -15.52 -2.68
CA LEU A 343 4.06 -16.39 -2.98
C LEU A 343 4.26 -17.82 -2.42
N GLN A 344 5.52 -18.24 -2.29
CA GLN A 344 5.90 -19.60 -1.89
C GLN A 344 6.07 -19.79 -0.38
N ARG A 345 5.67 -18.80 0.42
CA ARG A 345 5.89 -18.80 1.87
C ARG A 345 4.59 -18.66 2.64
N TRP A 346 4.49 -19.46 3.70
CA TRP A 346 3.32 -19.51 4.58
C TRP A 346 3.23 -18.35 5.58
N ASP A 347 4.36 -17.72 5.90
CA ASP A 347 4.49 -16.68 6.92
C ASP A 347 4.45 -15.25 6.33
N VAL A 348 4.01 -15.14 5.08
CA VAL A 348 3.81 -13.89 4.36
C VAL A 348 2.34 -13.80 3.95
N THR A 349 1.66 -12.73 4.34
CA THR A 349 0.35 -12.36 3.78
C THR A 349 0.59 -11.39 2.65
N VAL A 350 0.10 -11.71 1.45
CA VAL A 350 0.23 -10.88 0.24
C VAL A 350 -1.14 -10.40 -0.22
N LEU A 351 -1.24 -9.12 -0.57
CA LEU A 351 -2.43 -8.50 -1.13
C LEU A 351 -2.05 -7.65 -2.36
N PRO A 352 -2.94 -7.50 -3.36
CA PRO A 352 -2.60 -6.85 -4.61
C PRO A 352 -2.93 -5.35 -4.59
N HIS A 353 -2.31 -4.59 -3.67
CA HIS A 353 -2.46 -3.13 -3.55
C HIS A 353 -3.92 -2.67 -3.43
N ILE A 354 -4.65 -3.24 -2.46
CA ILE A 354 -6.10 -3.00 -2.28
C ILE A 354 -6.42 -2.01 -1.16
N GLY A 355 -5.43 -1.34 -0.57
CA GLY A 355 -5.61 -0.41 0.56
C GLY A 355 -6.76 0.57 0.40
N SER A 356 -6.90 1.17 -0.79
CA SER A 356 -8.00 2.07 -1.12
C SER A 356 -8.97 1.48 -2.16
N ALA A 357 -8.94 0.17 -2.45
CA ALA A 357 -9.84 -0.42 -3.44
C ALA A 357 -11.22 -0.72 -2.83
N VAL A 358 -11.99 0.34 -2.53
CA VAL A 358 -13.31 0.26 -1.89
C VAL A 358 -14.34 1.07 -2.67
N SER A 359 -15.54 0.53 -2.88
CA SER A 359 -16.58 1.18 -3.70
C SER A 359 -16.91 2.61 -3.27
N ASP A 360 -16.93 2.87 -1.97
CA ASP A 360 -17.29 4.17 -1.42
C ASP A 360 -16.21 5.22 -1.69
N ILE A 361 -14.94 4.81 -1.79
CA ILE A 361 -13.86 5.74 -2.15
C ILE A 361 -13.88 6.08 -3.63
N MET A 362 -14.34 5.18 -4.52
CA MET A 362 -14.39 5.45 -5.97
C MET A 362 -15.36 6.59 -6.30
N LYS A 363 -16.51 6.63 -5.62
CA LYS A 363 -17.47 7.74 -5.76
C LYS A 363 -16.93 9.02 -5.12
N ARG A 364 -16.37 8.91 -3.93
CA ARG A 364 -15.85 10.05 -3.18
C ARG A 364 -14.62 10.68 -3.84
N SER A 365 -13.75 9.90 -4.45
CA SER A 365 -12.58 10.40 -5.18
C SER A 365 -13.00 11.20 -6.40
N THR A 366 -14.02 10.73 -7.14
CA THR A 366 -14.63 11.50 -8.23
C THR A 366 -15.11 12.86 -7.73
N GLU A 367 -15.90 12.88 -6.65
CA GLU A 367 -16.43 14.12 -6.07
C GLU A 367 -15.32 15.09 -5.64
N ILE A 368 -14.31 14.61 -4.91
CA ILE A 368 -13.18 15.43 -4.45
C ILE A 368 -12.36 15.96 -5.63
N THR A 369 -12.18 15.14 -6.67
CA THR A 369 -11.45 15.54 -7.87
C THR A 369 -12.19 16.66 -8.61
N LEU A 370 -13.52 16.57 -8.71
CA LEU A 370 -14.35 17.65 -9.23
C LEU A 370 -14.29 18.91 -8.35
N GLN A 371 -14.27 18.78 -7.02
CA GLN A 371 -14.10 19.92 -6.11
C GLN A 371 -12.71 20.58 -6.23
N ASN A 372 -11.65 19.80 -6.48
CA ASN A 372 -10.33 20.34 -6.81
C ASN A 372 -10.40 21.16 -8.11
N ILE A 373 -11.03 20.62 -9.16
CA ILE A 373 -11.21 21.31 -10.44
C ILE A 373 -12.03 22.60 -10.27
N GLU A 374 -13.14 22.56 -9.50
CA GLU A 374 -13.94 23.74 -9.18
C GLU A 374 -13.09 24.81 -8.47
N SER A 375 -12.34 24.40 -7.45
CA SER A 375 -11.44 25.28 -6.70
C SER A 375 -10.39 25.96 -7.59
N LEU A 376 -9.77 25.19 -8.49
CA LEU A 376 -8.75 25.66 -9.43
C LEU A 376 -9.30 26.62 -10.48
N PHE A 377 -10.38 26.24 -11.17
CA PHE A 377 -10.81 26.90 -12.40
C PHE A 377 -12.01 27.83 -12.23
N VAL A 378 -12.76 27.72 -11.15
CA VAL A 378 -13.90 28.60 -10.84
C VAL A 378 -13.52 29.65 -9.81
N TYR A 379 -12.91 29.24 -8.70
CA TYR A 379 -12.55 30.16 -7.62
C TYR A 379 -11.13 30.74 -7.75
N GLY A 380 -10.25 30.12 -8.55
CA GLY A 380 -8.88 30.58 -8.74
C GLY A 380 -7.97 30.30 -7.55
N TYR A 381 -8.26 29.27 -6.75
CA TYR A 381 -7.41 28.77 -5.68
C TYR A 381 -6.53 27.62 -6.17
N ASP A 382 -5.63 27.09 -5.34
CA ASP A 382 -4.74 25.98 -5.71
C ASP A 382 -5.39 24.58 -5.62
N GLY A 383 -6.71 24.49 -5.46
CA GLY A 383 -7.40 23.22 -5.16
C GLY A 383 -7.77 23.09 -3.68
N ILE A 384 -8.51 22.04 -3.33
CA ILE A 384 -8.85 21.74 -1.93
C ILE A 384 -7.80 20.84 -1.24
N TYR A 385 -7.04 20.08 -2.03
CA TYR A 385 -5.88 19.29 -1.56
C TYR A 385 -4.68 19.42 -2.52
N PRO A 386 -4.05 20.61 -2.61
CA PRO A 386 -2.81 20.79 -3.37
C PRO A 386 -1.63 20.07 -2.72
N LEU A 387 -0.67 19.64 -3.55
CA LEU A 387 0.60 19.07 -3.11
C LEU A 387 1.82 19.97 -3.35
N ASN A 388 1.69 21.05 -4.13
CA ASN A 388 2.74 22.03 -4.43
C ASN A 388 2.29 23.48 -4.37
#